data_AF-A0A2R7JR42-F1
#
_entry.id   AF-A0A2R7JR42-F1
#
_cell.length_a   1.000
_cell.length_b   1.000
_cell.length_c   1.000
_cell.angle_alpha   90.00
_cell.angle_beta   90.00
_cell.angle_gamma   90.00
#
_symmetry.space_group_name_H-M   'P 1'
#
loop_
_entity.id
_entity.type
_entity.pdbx_description
1 polymer ?
#
loop_
_entity_poly.entity_id
_entity_poly.type
_entity_poly.pdbx_seq_one_letter_code
_entity_poly.pdbx_strand_id
1 'polypeptide(L)'
;MSVNRSAPGAARGWLIGCLVVLGGVILFYAGIVLGRQQASTAQPGKHPPGTARASTKPLVRNVFSPSVIADPYVLDEQRKVVEALESACEHQRQNCQTARDARAYLDAHR
;
A
#
# COMPACT_ATOMS: atom_id res chain seq x y z
N MET A 1 34.45 -27.96 -45.76
CA MET A 1 33.22 -27.98 -44.94
C MET A 1 33.65 -28.29 -43.51
N SER A 2 33.57 -27.32 -42.58
CA SER A 2 33.81 -27.59 -41.15
C SER A 2 32.72 -26.88 -40.37
N VAL A 3 31.75 -27.64 -39.88
CA VAL A 3 30.63 -27.15 -39.07
C VAL A 3 31.05 -27.31 -37.62
N ASN A 4 31.57 -26.24 -37.03
CA ASN A 4 31.79 -26.16 -35.59
C ASN A 4 30.42 -26.01 -34.90
N ARG A 5 29.88 -27.11 -34.37
CA ARG A 5 28.76 -27.09 -33.42
C ARG A 5 29.31 -26.88 -32.01
N SER A 6 29.31 -25.64 -31.54
CA SER A 6 29.53 -25.31 -30.14
C SER A 6 28.27 -25.60 -29.32
N ALA A 7 28.47 -26.20 -28.14
CA ALA A 7 27.47 -26.87 -27.31
C ALA A 7 26.34 -25.97 -26.73
N PRO A 8 25.15 -26.53 -26.41
CA PRO A 8 23.94 -25.80 -26.01
C PRO A 8 23.85 -25.40 -24.51
N GLY A 9 24.97 -25.34 -23.79
CA GLY A 9 24.97 -25.19 -22.32
C GLY A 9 24.44 -23.85 -21.79
N ALA A 10 24.71 -22.75 -22.49
CA ALA A 10 24.37 -21.40 -22.04
C ALA A 10 22.86 -21.08 -22.15
N ALA A 11 22.19 -21.58 -23.20
CA ALA A 11 20.77 -21.33 -23.41
C ALA A 11 19.90 -21.98 -22.33
N ARG A 12 20.33 -23.14 -21.82
CA ARG A 12 19.58 -23.91 -20.81
C ARG A 12 19.58 -23.23 -19.44
N GLY A 13 20.69 -22.59 -19.04
CA GLY A 13 20.77 -21.82 -17.80
C GLY A 13 19.92 -20.54 -17.83
N TRP A 14 19.90 -19.84 -18.97
CA TRP A 14 19.09 -18.64 -19.13
C TRP A 14 17.59 -18.93 -19.10
N LEU A 15 17.16 -20.01 -19.76
CA LEU A 15 15.76 -20.46 -19.73
C LEU A 15 15.31 -20.84 -18.31
N ILE A 16 16.17 -21.52 -17.54
CA ILE A 16 15.86 -21.87 -16.14
C ILE A 16 15.75 -20.60 -15.29
N GLY A 17 16.68 -19.65 -15.44
CA GLY A 17 16.62 -18.38 -14.72
C GLY A 17 15.33 -17.59 -15.03
N CYS A 18 14.95 -17.53 -16.30
CA CYS A 18 13.72 -16.86 -16.73
C CYS A 18 12.47 -17.54 -16.16
N LEU A 19 12.42 -18.88 -16.18
CA LEU A 19 11.33 -19.66 -15.57
C LEU A 19 11.23 -19.46 -14.05
N VAL A 20 12.35 -19.40 -13.34
CA VAL A 20 12.38 -19.16 -11.88
C VAL A 20 11.83 -17.77 -11.55
N VAL A 21 12.24 -16.74 -12.30
CA VAL A 21 11.74 -15.37 -12.09
C VAL A 21 10.24 -15.29 -12.38
N LEU A 22 9.79 -15.84 -13.50
CA LEU A 22 8.36 -15.89 -13.84
C LEU A 22 7.54 -16.65 -12.79
N GLY A 23 8.03 -17.82 -12.34
CA GLY A 23 7.39 -18.59 -11.28
C GLY A 23 7.32 -17.82 -9.96
N GLY A 24 8.40 -17.15 -9.58
CA GLY A 24 8.45 -16.32 -8.37
C GLY A 24 7.46 -15.17 -8.39
N VAL A 25 7.35 -14.45 -9.51
CA VAL A 25 6.37 -13.37 -9.69
C VAL A 25 4.94 -13.90 -9.57
N ILE A 26 4.63 -15.02 -10.25
CA ILE A 26 3.28 -15.62 -10.20
C ILE A 26 2.92 -16.05 -8.77
N LEU A 27 3.84 -16.75 -8.07
CA LEU A 27 3.62 -17.18 -6.69
C LEU A 27 3.45 -16.01 -5.72
N PHE A 28 4.23 -14.94 -5.90
CA PHE A 28 4.14 -13.74 -5.06
C PHE A 28 2.77 -13.07 -5.18
N TYR A 29 2.29 -12.81 -6.40
CA TYR A 29 0.97 -12.22 -6.61
C TYR A 29 -0.16 -13.13 -6.16
N ALA A 30 -0.07 -14.44 -6.43
CA ALA A 30 -1.04 -15.43 -5.95
C ALA A 30 -1.10 -15.45 -4.41
N GLY A 31 0.05 -15.40 -3.73
CA GLY A 31 0.13 -15.33 -2.27
C GLY A 31 -0.53 -14.09 -1.68
N ILE A 32 -0.36 -12.92 -2.30
CA ILE A 32 -1.03 -11.68 -1.87
C ILE A 32 -2.55 -11.82 -2.00
N VAL A 33 -3.04 -12.33 -3.13
CA VAL A 33 -4.49 -12.46 -3.37
C VAL A 33 -5.11 -13.48 -2.40
N LEU A 34 -4.50 -14.66 -2.22
CA LEU A 34 -4.97 -15.67 -1.28
C LEU A 34 -4.91 -15.17 0.17
N GLY A 35 -3.83 -14.48 0.56
CA GLY A 35 -3.69 -13.92 1.90
C GLY A 35 -4.76 -12.88 2.22
N ARG A 36 -5.18 -12.07 1.24
CA ARG A 36 -6.30 -11.13 1.41
C ARG A 36 -7.65 -11.84 1.58
N GLN A 37 -7.87 -12.95 0.88
CA GLN A 37 -9.10 -13.75 1.05
C GLN A 37 -9.13 -14.45 2.42
N GLN A 38 -7.97 -14.90 2.91
CA GLN A 38 -7.85 -15.48 4.25
C GLN A 38 -8.02 -14.43 5.35
N ALA A 39 -7.52 -13.20 5.18
CA ALA A 39 -7.77 -12.12 6.13
C ALA A 39 -9.26 -11.73 6.22
N SER A 40 -10.00 -11.84 5.11
CA SER A 40 -11.46 -11.60 5.09
C SER A 40 -12.28 -12.76 5.68
N THR A 41 -11.73 -13.97 5.75
CA THR A 41 -12.40 -15.16 6.34
C THR A 41 -11.92 -15.48 7.75
N ALA A 42 -10.75 -14.98 8.16
CA ALA A 42 -10.24 -15.02 9.53
C ALA A 42 -10.83 -13.89 10.38
N GLN A 43 -12.16 -13.86 10.48
CA GLN A 43 -12.81 -13.24 11.62
C GLN A 43 -12.50 -14.13 12.84
N PRO A 44 -11.83 -13.65 13.90
CA PRO A 44 -11.36 -14.53 14.97
C PRO A 44 -12.56 -15.11 15.72
N GLY A 45 -12.84 -16.38 15.43
CA GLY A 45 -13.75 -17.21 16.19
C GLY A 45 -13.25 -17.30 17.64
N LYS A 46 -14.14 -16.93 18.56
CA LYS A 46 -14.08 -17.06 20.01
C LYS A 46 -13.19 -18.24 20.47
N HIS A 47 -11.98 -17.96 20.92
CA HIS A 47 -11.23 -18.89 21.79
C HIS A 47 -11.53 -18.50 23.24
N PRO A 48 -11.94 -19.44 24.12
CA PRO A 48 -12.21 -19.13 25.52
C PRO A 48 -10.87 -18.94 26.25
N PRO A 49 -10.57 -17.76 26.83
CA PRO A 49 -9.38 -17.62 27.64
C PRO A 49 -9.66 -18.24 29.00
N GLY A 50 -8.82 -19.22 29.36
CA GLY A 50 -8.65 -19.66 30.73
C GLY A 50 -8.43 -18.47 31.66
N THR A 51 -8.78 -18.71 32.92
CA THR A 51 -8.84 -17.80 34.07
C THR A 51 -7.67 -16.82 34.16
N ALA A 52 -7.77 -15.71 33.45
CA ALA A 52 -7.04 -14.48 33.71
C ALA A 52 -8.03 -13.35 33.50
N ARG A 53 -8.29 -12.56 34.55
CA ARG A 53 -9.21 -11.43 34.53
C ARG A 53 -8.60 -10.34 33.64
N ALA A 54 -8.73 -10.49 32.32
CA ALA A 54 -8.30 -9.54 31.33
C ALA A 54 -9.24 -8.33 31.38
N SER A 55 -8.68 -7.18 31.76
CA SER A 55 -9.33 -5.88 31.65
C SER A 55 -9.87 -5.68 30.22
N THR A 56 -11.19 -5.58 30.08
CA THR A 56 -11.92 -5.43 28.82
C THR A 56 -11.90 -4.00 28.29
N LYS A 57 -10.73 -3.36 28.25
CA LYS A 57 -10.54 -2.12 27.49
C LYS A 57 -9.51 -2.36 26.39
N PRO A 58 -9.88 -2.26 25.10
CA PRO A 58 -8.88 -2.22 24.05
C PRO A 58 -7.98 -1.02 24.35
N LEU A 59 -6.70 -1.29 24.62
CA LEU A 59 -5.69 -0.25 24.79
C LEU A 59 -5.39 0.32 23.40
N VAL A 60 -6.31 1.15 22.88
CA VAL A 60 -6.09 1.89 21.65
C VAL A 60 -5.02 2.93 21.96
N ARG A 61 -3.81 2.70 21.47
CA ARG A 61 -2.73 3.66 21.58
C ARG A 61 -3.11 4.84 20.68
N ASN A 62 -3.50 5.96 21.28
CA ASN A 62 -3.87 7.15 20.53
C ASN A 62 -2.58 7.81 20.03
N VAL A 63 -2.13 7.40 18.84
CA VAL A 63 -0.90 7.94 18.19
C VAL A 63 -1.19 9.27 17.48
N PHE A 64 -2.47 9.66 17.38
CA PHE A 64 -2.86 10.95 16.86
C PHE A 64 -2.60 12.03 17.90
N SER A 65 -1.65 12.93 17.61
CA SER A 65 -1.44 14.15 18.39
C SER A 65 -2.33 15.25 17.81
N PRO A 66 -3.45 15.62 18.45
CA PRO A 66 -4.36 16.65 17.94
C PRO A 66 -3.70 18.03 17.82
N SER A 67 -2.59 18.26 18.51
CA SER A 67 -1.82 19.50 18.41
C SER A 67 -1.11 19.70 17.07
N VAL A 68 -0.82 18.62 16.33
CA VAL A 68 -0.09 18.68 15.05
C VAL A 68 -1.00 19.17 13.92
N ILE A 69 -2.31 18.94 14.02
CA ILE A 69 -3.28 19.34 12.99
C ILE A 69 -3.44 20.88 12.95
N ALA A 70 -3.25 21.55 14.09
CA ALA A 70 -3.30 23.00 14.21
C ALA A 70 -1.92 23.68 14.08
N ASP A 71 -0.87 22.91 13.78
CA ASP A 71 0.47 23.46 13.59
C ASP A 71 0.52 24.29 12.30
N PRO A 72 0.90 25.59 12.36
CA PRO A 72 0.97 26.44 11.18
C PRO A 72 1.91 25.88 10.09
N TYR A 73 2.94 25.13 10.46
CA TYR A 73 3.85 24.49 9.51
C TYR A 73 3.16 23.35 8.74
N VAL A 74 2.33 22.56 9.43
CA VAL A 74 1.58 21.47 8.81
C VAL A 74 0.50 22.00 7.88
N LEU A 75 -0.17 23.09 8.25
CA LEU A 75 -1.15 23.76 7.39
C LEU A 75 -0.52 24.36 6.12
N ASP A 76 0.72 24.85 6.21
CA ASP A 76 1.46 25.32 5.03
C ASP A 76 1.82 24.17 4.08
N GLU A 77 2.29 23.05 4.62
CA GLU A 77 2.56 21.85 3.81
C GLU A 77 1.28 21.28 3.19
N GLN A 78 0.17 21.24 3.93
CA GLN A 78 -1.12 20.81 3.37
C GLN A 78 -1.59 21.74 2.25
N ARG A 79 -1.32 23.06 2.34
CA ARG A 79 -1.65 24.02 1.28
C ARG A 79 -0.92 23.69 -0.03
N LYS A 80 0.37 23.32 0.04
CA LYS A 80 1.16 22.92 -1.14
C LYS A 80 0.61 21.66 -1.79
N VAL A 81 0.17 20.68 -0.98
CA VAL A 81 -0.45 19.46 -1.49
C VAL A 81 -1.78 19.75 -2.20
N VAL A 82 -2.60 20.63 -1.63
CA VAL A 82 -3.86 21.05 -2.27
C VAL A 82 -3.60 21.78 -3.58
N GLU A 83 -2.61 22.66 -3.64
CA GLU A 83 -2.24 23.38 -4.87
C GLU A 83 -1.74 22.41 -5.96
N ALA A 84 -0.99 21.37 -5.59
CA ALA A 84 -0.58 20.31 -6.52
C ALA A 84 -1.78 19.50 -7.04
N LEU A 85 -2.77 19.21 -6.18
CA LEU A 85 -4.02 18.53 -6.56
C LEU A 85 -4.88 19.38 -7.50
N GLU A 86 -4.98 20.69 -7.24
CA GLU A 86 -5.68 21.64 -8.10
C GLU A 86 -5.01 21.71 -9.47
N SER A 87 -3.68 21.85 -9.51
CA SER A 87 -2.91 21.83 -10.77
C SER A 87 -3.10 20.51 -11.54
N ALA A 88 -3.07 19.37 -10.86
CA ALA A 88 -3.31 18.07 -11.50
C ALA A 88 -4.74 17.96 -12.07
N CYS A 89 -5.75 18.51 -11.38
CA CYS A 89 -7.11 18.59 -11.91
C CYS A 89 -7.19 19.48 -13.17
N GLU A 90 -6.53 20.63 -13.18
CA GLU A 90 -6.55 21.54 -14.34
C GLU A 90 -5.91 20.89 -15.57
N HIS A 91 -4.74 20.27 -15.40
CA HIS A 91 -3.95 19.73 -16.51
C HIS A 91 -4.41 18.35 -16.96
N GLN A 92 -4.83 17.49 -16.03
CA GLN A 92 -5.12 16.08 -16.31
C GLN A 92 -6.60 15.72 -16.17
N ARG A 93 -7.45 16.65 -15.69
CA ARG A 93 -8.89 16.42 -15.40
C ARG A 93 -9.13 15.27 -14.40
N GLN A 94 -8.13 14.91 -13.60
CA GLN A 94 -8.19 13.83 -12.62
C GLN A 94 -8.40 14.39 -11.22
N ASN A 95 -9.16 13.66 -10.38
CA ASN A 95 -9.32 13.93 -8.94
C ASN A 95 -9.79 15.36 -8.57
N CYS A 96 -10.50 16.04 -9.48
CA CYS A 96 -11.04 17.40 -9.27
C CYS A 96 -11.99 17.52 -8.06
N GLN A 97 -12.68 16.45 -7.71
CA GLN A 97 -13.51 16.43 -6.51
C GLN A 97 -12.65 16.46 -5.24
N THR A 98 -11.61 15.61 -5.19
CA THR A 98 -10.66 15.55 -4.09
C THR A 98 -9.93 16.87 -3.88
N ALA A 99 -9.55 17.56 -4.97
CA ALA A 99 -8.95 18.89 -4.89
C ALA A 99 -9.90 19.91 -4.22
N ARG A 100 -11.18 19.94 -4.63
CA ARG A 100 -12.20 20.83 -4.04
C ARG A 100 -12.48 20.51 -2.58
N ASP A 101 -12.62 19.23 -2.23
CA ASP A 101 -12.88 18.80 -0.87
C ASP A 101 -11.69 19.15 0.06
N ALA A 102 -10.46 18.95 -0.43
CA ALA A 102 -9.26 19.30 0.32
C ALA A 102 -9.11 20.83 0.51
N ARG A 103 -9.50 21.62 -0.50
CA ARG A 103 -9.55 23.08 -0.39
C ARG A 103 -10.56 23.55 0.66
N ALA A 104 -11.77 22.98 0.63
CA ALA A 104 -12.80 23.28 1.61
C ALA A 104 -12.37 22.89 3.04
N TYR A 105 -11.64 21.79 3.20
CA TYR A 105 -11.09 21.38 4.49
C TYR A 105 -10.09 22.39 5.04
N LEU A 106 -9.16 22.88 4.22
CA LEU A 106 -8.20 23.91 4.63
C LEU A 106 -8.89 25.23 5.01
N ASP A 107 -9.90 25.65 4.25
CA ASP A 107 -10.64 26.89 4.56
C ASP A 107 -11.44 26.78 5.86
N ALA A 108 -11.92 25.59 6.21
CA ALA A 108 -12.61 25.34 7.47
C ALA A 108 -11.68 25.28 8.70
N HIS A 109 -10.38 25.09 8.49
CA HIS A 109 -9.36 24.94 9.56
C HIS A 109 -8.29 26.04 9.52
N ARG A 110 -8.58 27.14 8.81
CA ARG A 110 -7.75 28.35 8.74
C ARG A 110 -8.07 29.30 9.89
#